data_AF-A0A0Q3K8C1-F1
#
_entry.id   AF-A0A0Q3K8C1-F1
#
_cell.length_a   1.000
_cell.length_b   1.000
_cell.length_c   1.000
_cell.angle_alpha   90.00
_cell.angle_beta   90.00
_cell.angle_gamma   90.00
#
_symmetry.space_group_name_H-M   'P 1'
#
loop_
_entity.id
_entity.type
_entity.pdbx_description
1 polymer ?
#
loop_
_entity_poly.entity_id
_entity_poly.type
_entity_poly.pdbx_seq_one_letter_code
_entity_poly.pdbx_strand_id
1 'polypeptide(L)'
;MAAKTGTRRPGSVAVRSVWAHNLEEELALISSLLPRFRCAAVDTEFPGTVYRPTVPAYALTPEKRHALLKANVDALHLIQLGLTLFDSSGRLPQLQNRTKTQYAVWEFNFREFDVRRDRHAPESIALLRAKGVDLRRTREEGLDAAQFGPRLRKLLRAGLGAAGLVTFSGAYDVAYLVKMMLGTGYRLPASPEAFQGVVRAMLRKRLYDVKEMARRCGSAGGDLRGGLDSLAAKLGVPRAVGEAHQAGSDSLLTCQAFIEIKERFFANDDDELATVAGVVAGITAW
;
A
#
# COMPACT_ATOMS: atom_id res chain seq x y z
N MET A 1 -47.75 -2.62 12.48
CA MET A 1 -47.03 -1.55 11.75
C MET A 1 -45.54 -1.76 11.98
N ALA A 2 -44.81 -2.23 10.97
CA ALA A 2 -43.38 -2.47 11.07
C ALA A 2 -42.62 -1.15 10.94
N ALA A 3 -41.81 -0.82 11.95
CA ALA A 3 -40.94 0.34 11.93
C ALA A 3 -39.89 0.18 10.82
N LYS A 4 -39.89 1.11 9.86
CA LYS A 4 -38.86 1.23 8.83
C LYS A 4 -37.52 1.50 9.52
N THR A 5 -36.64 0.51 9.48
CA THR A 5 -35.22 0.66 9.82
C THR A 5 -34.64 1.74 8.91
N GLY A 6 -34.24 2.87 9.51
CA GLY A 6 -33.62 3.98 8.79
C GLY A 6 -32.37 3.51 8.09
N THR A 7 -32.36 3.61 6.76
CA THR A 7 -31.16 3.42 5.93
C THR A 7 -30.13 4.47 6.34
N ARG A 8 -29.14 4.03 7.12
CA ARG A 8 -27.98 4.85 7.51
C ARG A 8 -27.28 5.27 6.23
N ARG A 9 -27.24 6.58 5.92
CA ARG A 9 -26.47 7.10 4.77
C ARG A 9 -25.03 6.56 4.89
N PRO A 10 -24.47 5.93 3.85
CA PRO A 10 -23.09 5.47 3.89
C PRO A 10 -22.20 6.69 4.16
N GLY A 11 -21.41 6.65 5.24
CA GLY A 11 -20.51 7.74 5.57
C GLY A 11 -19.50 7.94 4.44
N SER A 12 -19.23 9.19 4.06
CA SER A 12 -18.23 9.50 3.04
C SER A 12 -16.83 9.11 3.52
N VAL A 13 -16.00 8.57 2.63
CA VAL A 13 -14.56 8.36 2.90
C VAL A 13 -13.80 9.67 2.63
N ALA A 14 -12.90 10.04 3.53
CA ALA A 14 -12.01 11.18 3.39
C ALA A 14 -10.56 10.69 3.26
N VAL A 15 -9.89 11.09 2.18
CA VAL A 15 -8.44 10.95 2.04
C VAL A 15 -7.78 12.10 2.79
N ARG A 16 -7.06 11.79 3.87
CA ARG A 16 -6.33 12.75 4.69
C ARG A 16 -4.93 12.91 4.12
N SER A 17 -4.71 14.00 3.38
CA SER A 17 -3.37 14.32 2.88
C SER A 17 -2.45 14.76 4.03
N VAL A 18 -1.35 14.03 4.19
CA VAL A 18 -0.34 14.25 5.22
C VAL A 18 0.88 14.91 4.61
N TRP A 19 1.30 16.00 5.25
CA TRP A 19 2.35 16.94 4.87
C TRP A 19 3.22 17.23 6.11
N ALA A 20 4.32 17.96 5.93
CA ALA A 20 5.22 18.28 7.05
C ALA A 20 4.51 18.99 8.22
N HIS A 21 3.57 19.89 7.93
CA HIS A 21 2.91 20.71 8.95
C HIS A 21 1.88 19.96 9.81
N ASN A 22 1.28 18.87 9.31
CA ASN A 22 0.26 18.10 10.04
C ASN A 22 0.71 16.67 10.37
N LEU A 23 1.98 16.31 10.12
CA LEU A 23 2.50 14.95 10.35
C LEU A 23 2.22 14.44 11.76
N GLU A 24 2.57 15.23 12.78
CA GLU A 24 2.47 14.78 14.18
C GLU A 24 1.01 14.60 14.63
N GLU A 25 0.08 15.43 14.12
CA GLU A 25 -1.35 15.29 14.38
C GLU A 25 -1.88 13.97 13.79
N GLU A 26 -1.55 13.68 12.54
CA GLU A 26 -2.00 12.47 11.85
C GLU A 26 -1.37 11.21 12.44
N LEU A 27 -0.10 11.25 12.82
CA LEU A 27 0.58 10.14 13.51
C LEU A 27 -0.04 9.86 14.88
N ALA A 28 -0.40 10.89 15.64
CA ALA A 28 -1.09 10.74 16.92
C ALA A 28 -2.47 10.09 16.72
N LEU A 29 -3.22 10.55 15.72
CA LEU A 29 -4.51 9.96 15.35
C LEU A 29 -4.37 8.49 14.96
N ILE A 30 -3.47 8.16 14.03
CA ILE A 30 -3.18 6.78 13.62
C ILE A 30 -2.83 5.92 14.85
N SER A 31 -1.93 6.41 15.71
CA SER A 31 -1.51 5.68 16.91
C SER A 31 -2.68 5.38 17.84
N SER A 32 -3.62 6.32 18.00
CA SER A 32 -4.81 6.13 18.84
C SER A 32 -5.78 5.07 18.31
N LEU A 33 -5.71 4.77 17.00
CA LEU A 33 -6.57 3.80 16.32
C LEU A 33 -6.02 2.36 16.36
N LEU A 34 -4.69 2.19 16.52
CA LEU A 34 -4.03 0.88 16.50
C LEU A 34 -4.52 -0.15 17.53
N PRO A 35 -5.07 0.21 18.70
CA PRO A 35 -5.69 -0.78 19.59
C PRO A 35 -6.87 -1.53 18.95
N ARG A 36 -7.56 -0.91 17.97
CA ARG A 36 -8.77 -1.45 17.32
C ARG A 36 -8.54 -1.85 15.87
N PHE A 37 -7.74 -1.08 15.14
CA PHE A 37 -7.49 -1.26 13.72
C PHE A 37 -6.06 -1.75 13.51
N ARG A 38 -5.88 -3.07 13.54
CA ARG A 38 -4.57 -3.74 13.50
C ARG A 38 -4.19 -4.29 12.12
N CYS A 39 -5.09 -4.18 11.14
CA CYS A 39 -4.78 -4.44 9.76
C CYS A 39 -4.46 -3.13 9.03
N ALA A 40 -3.58 -3.19 8.04
CA ALA A 40 -3.20 -2.06 7.22
C ALA A 40 -3.06 -2.47 5.76
N ALA A 41 -3.60 -1.69 4.84
CA ALA A 41 -3.30 -1.79 3.42
C ALA A 41 -2.45 -0.60 3.01
N VAL A 42 -1.45 -0.85 2.17
CA VAL A 42 -0.51 0.16 1.69
C VAL A 42 -0.38 0.08 0.18
N ASP A 43 -0.11 1.24 -0.41
CA ASP A 43 0.18 1.41 -1.82
C ASP A 43 1.14 2.60 -1.96
N THR A 44 2.02 2.61 -2.96
CA THR A 44 3.00 3.67 -3.13
C THR A 44 3.05 4.22 -4.55
N GLU A 45 3.26 5.53 -4.64
CA GLU A 45 3.53 6.21 -5.91
C GLU A 45 4.98 6.66 -5.96
N PHE A 46 5.64 6.36 -7.07
CA PHE A 46 7.06 6.61 -7.30
C PHE A 46 7.31 6.90 -8.79
N PRO A 47 8.48 7.45 -9.17
CA PRO A 47 8.72 7.97 -10.52
C PRO A 47 8.99 6.86 -11.56
N GLY A 48 8.28 5.74 -11.48
CA GLY A 48 8.37 4.60 -12.38
C GLY A 48 9.65 3.79 -12.24
N THR A 49 10.07 3.17 -13.34
CA THR A 49 11.31 2.39 -13.42
C THR A 49 12.22 2.94 -14.51
N VAL A 50 13.46 3.23 -14.13
CA VAL A 50 14.53 3.72 -15.02
C VAL A 50 15.50 2.63 -15.43
N TYR A 51 15.59 1.55 -14.64
CA TYR A 51 16.23 0.30 -15.02
C TYR A 51 15.17 -0.68 -15.45
N ARG A 52 15.19 -1.05 -16.73
CA ARG A 52 14.18 -1.92 -17.35
C ARG A 52 14.83 -3.23 -17.79
N PRO A 53 14.09 -4.35 -17.79
CA PRO A 53 14.61 -5.60 -18.29
C PRO A 53 14.88 -5.52 -19.80
N THR A 54 15.91 -6.21 -20.26
CA THR A 54 16.22 -6.36 -21.70
C THR A 54 15.43 -7.50 -22.35
N VAL A 55 14.71 -8.29 -21.55
CA VAL A 55 13.90 -9.43 -21.98
C VAL A 55 12.48 -9.33 -21.38
N PRO A 56 11.49 -10.04 -21.93
CA PRO A 56 10.15 -10.06 -21.36
C PRO A 56 10.11 -10.53 -19.90
N ALA A 57 9.17 -10.02 -19.12
CA ALA A 57 9.08 -10.28 -17.67
C ALA A 57 8.97 -11.78 -17.30
N TYR A 58 8.33 -12.58 -18.16
CA TYR A 58 8.20 -14.03 -17.96
C TYR A 58 9.53 -14.79 -18.10
N ALA A 59 10.52 -14.20 -18.79
CA ALA A 59 11.84 -14.81 -19.01
C ALA A 59 12.88 -14.38 -17.95
N LEU A 60 12.50 -13.49 -17.03
CA LEU A 60 13.40 -13.06 -15.95
C LEU A 60 13.49 -14.14 -14.88
N THR A 61 14.72 -14.42 -14.43
CA THR A 61 14.94 -15.25 -13.23
C THR A 61 14.59 -14.45 -11.97
N PRO A 62 14.32 -15.11 -10.84
CA PRO A 62 14.12 -14.46 -9.53
C PRO A 62 15.19 -13.40 -9.22
N GLU A 63 16.47 -13.74 -9.43
CA GLU A 63 17.62 -12.90 -9.13
C GLU A 63 17.63 -11.65 -10.01
N LYS A 64 17.29 -11.80 -11.31
CA LYS A 64 17.20 -10.65 -12.23
C LYS A 64 16.04 -9.73 -11.88
N ARG A 65 14.89 -10.28 -11.45
CA ARG A 65 13.75 -9.47 -10.99
C ARG A 65 14.12 -8.68 -9.74
N HIS A 66 14.75 -9.33 -8.77
CA HIS A 66 15.26 -8.67 -7.55
C HIS A 66 16.30 -7.60 -7.87
N ALA A 67 17.25 -7.89 -8.77
CA ALA A 67 18.26 -6.91 -9.18
C ALA A 67 17.63 -5.65 -9.78
N LEU A 68 16.57 -5.79 -10.58
CA LEU A 68 15.83 -4.66 -11.14
C LEU A 68 15.05 -3.88 -10.06
N LEU A 69 14.37 -4.58 -9.14
CA LEU A 69 13.71 -3.99 -7.98
C LEU A 69 14.72 -3.15 -7.18
N LYS A 70 15.85 -3.77 -6.83
CA LYS A 70 16.95 -3.14 -6.10
C LYS A 70 17.47 -1.90 -6.83
N ALA A 71 17.82 -2.02 -8.10
CA ALA A 71 18.40 -0.93 -8.88
C ALA A 71 17.46 0.29 -8.95
N ASN A 72 16.17 0.06 -9.16
CA ASN A 72 15.18 1.14 -9.21
C ASN A 72 14.94 1.75 -7.82
N VAL A 73 14.64 0.94 -6.80
CA VAL A 73 14.33 1.45 -5.45
C VAL A 73 15.54 2.16 -4.84
N ASP A 74 16.77 1.68 -5.05
CA ASP A 74 17.96 2.35 -4.53
C ASP A 74 18.22 3.72 -5.20
N ALA A 75 17.89 3.84 -6.49
CA ALA A 75 18.16 5.03 -7.30
C ALA A 75 17.05 6.09 -7.28
N LEU A 76 15.82 5.70 -6.91
CA LEU A 76 14.64 6.55 -7.00
C LEU A 76 14.11 6.96 -5.62
N HIS A 77 13.32 8.03 -5.62
CA HIS A 77 12.68 8.59 -4.44
C HIS A 77 11.18 8.28 -4.47
N LEU A 78 10.64 7.90 -3.32
CA LEU A 78 9.19 7.72 -3.14
C LEU A 78 8.50 9.09 -3.24
N ILE A 79 7.30 9.14 -3.81
CA ILE A 79 6.52 10.38 -3.94
C ILE A 79 5.34 10.36 -2.98
N GLN A 80 4.57 9.26 -2.94
CA GLN A 80 3.45 9.11 -2.00
C GLN A 80 3.39 7.71 -1.39
N LEU A 81 2.82 7.64 -0.17
CA LEU A 81 2.41 6.41 0.50
C LEU A 81 0.93 6.53 0.88
N GLY A 82 0.12 5.60 0.40
CA GLY A 82 -1.23 5.37 0.86
C GLY A 82 -1.23 4.45 2.07
N LEU A 83 -2.08 4.77 3.05
CA LEU A 83 -2.30 3.92 4.21
C LEU A 83 -3.79 3.86 4.54
N THR A 84 -4.33 2.65 4.55
CA THR A 84 -5.69 2.36 4.99
C THR A 84 -5.63 1.44 6.20
N LEU A 85 -6.16 1.90 7.34
CA LEU A 85 -6.35 1.06 8.52
C LEU A 85 -7.71 0.38 8.47
N PHE A 86 -7.78 -0.87 8.93
CA PHE A 86 -9.04 -1.61 9.05
C PHE A 86 -8.98 -2.65 10.18
N ASP A 87 -10.16 -3.09 10.62
CA ASP A 87 -10.29 -4.16 11.60
C ASP A 87 -10.42 -5.54 10.93
N SER A 88 -10.52 -6.61 11.71
CA SER A 88 -10.61 -7.98 11.18
C SER A 88 -11.83 -8.24 10.28
N SER A 89 -12.85 -7.37 10.35
CA SER A 89 -14.07 -7.41 9.52
C SER A 89 -14.05 -6.39 8.37
N GLY A 90 -12.91 -5.76 8.09
CA GLY A 90 -12.80 -4.79 7.00
C GLY A 90 -13.39 -3.41 7.29
N ARG A 91 -13.79 -3.12 8.54
CA ARG A 91 -14.32 -1.78 8.87
C ARG A 91 -13.19 -0.77 9.01
N LEU A 92 -13.42 0.40 8.42
CA LEU A 92 -12.50 1.55 8.50
C LEU A 92 -12.72 2.37 9.78
N PRO A 93 -11.69 3.09 10.26
CA PRO A 93 -11.82 4.09 11.30
C PRO A 93 -12.86 5.15 10.95
N GLN A 94 -13.85 5.33 11.83
CA GLN A 94 -14.81 6.43 11.75
C GLN A 94 -14.30 7.61 12.57
N LEU A 95 -14.11 8.75 11.92
CA LEU A 95 -13.83 10.02 12.57
C LEU A 95 -15.15 10.80 12.66
N GLN A 96 -15.50 11.23 13.87
CA GLN A 96 -16.61 12.15 14.09
C GLN A 96 -16.10 13.58 14.04
N ASN A 97 -16.65 14.37 13.12
CA ASN A 97 -16.66 15.82 13.22
C ASN A 97 -18.06 16.26 13.66
N ARG A 98 -18.19 17.45 14.26
CA ARG A 98 -19.39 18.03 14.89
C ARG A 98 -20.70 17.86 14.12
N THR A 99 -20.65 17.68 12.80
CA THR A 99 -21.82 17.51 11.93
C THR A 99 -21.76 16.32 10.96
N LYS A 100 -20.65 15.56 10.90
CA LYS A 100 -20.46 14.49 9.91
C LYS A 100 -19.58 13.35 10.45
N THR A 101 -20.01 12.11 10.19
CA THR A 101 -19.17 10.92 10.34
C THR A 101 -18.47 10.63 9.01
N GLN A 102 -17.15 10.55 9.02
CA GLN A 102 -16.35 10.21 7.83
C GLN A 102 -15.41 9.05 8.13
N TYR A 103 -15.19 8.19 7.16
CA TYR A 103 -14.14 7.18 7.24
C TYR A 103 -12.82 7.80 6.82
N ALA A 104 -11.70 7.42 7.45
CA ALA A 104 -10.40 8.00 7.16
C ALA A 104 -9.44 7.01 6.51
N VAL A 105 -8.78 7.48 5.47
CA VAL A 105 -7.57 6.87 4.87
C VAL A 105 -6.52 7.97 4.74
N TRP A 106 -5.25 7.60 4.72
CA TRP A 106 -4.14 8.56 4.73
C TRP A 106 -3.34 8.50 3.45
N GLU A 107 -2.85 9.65 3.02
CA GLU A 107 -1.93 9.78 1.90
C GLU A 107 -0.76 10.68 2.31
N PHE A 108 0.41 10.09 2.50
CA PHE A 108 1.64 10.77 2.90
C PHE A 108 2.38 11.26 1.65
N ASN A 109 2.81 12.52 1.64
CA ASN A 109 3.49 13.15 0.50
C ASN A 109 4.96 13.41 0.86
N PHE A 110 5.91 12.87 0.08
CA PHE A 110 7.35 12.90 0.38
C PHE A 110 8.12 13.87 -0.51
N ARG A 111 9.02 14.65 0.09
CA ARG A 111 9.61 15.82 -0.56
C ARG A 111 10.89 15.55 -1.35
N GLU A 112 11.44 14.34 -1.25
CA GLU A 112 12.78 14.02 -1.78
C GLU A 112 12.86 14.13 -3.29
N PHE A 113 11.77 13.81 -4.00
CA PHE A 113 11.77 13.78 -5.45
C PHE A 113 11.77 15.19 -6.07
N ASP A 114 12.77 15.47 -6.89
CA ASP A 114 12.89 16.65 -7.72
C ASP A 114 12.95 16.26 -9.20
N VAL A 115 11.86 16.51 -9.94
CA VAL A 115 11.77 16.25 -11.38
C VAL A 115 12.89 16.89 -12.22
N ARG A 116 13.54 17.96 -11.72
CA ARG A 116 14.63 18.65 -12.42
C ARG A 116 16.00 17.99 -12.22
N ARG A 117 16.17 17.19 -11.16
CA ARG A 117 17.46 16.62 -10.73
C ARG A 117 17.47 15.11 -10.77
N ASP A 118 16.36 14.49 -10.42
CA ASP A 118 16.29 13.06 -10.19
C ASP A 118 15.88 12.30 -11.45
N ARG A 119 16.42 11.10 -11.56
CA ARG A 119 16.05 10.16 -12.62
C ARG A 119 14.59 9.76 -12.45
N HIS A 120 13.88 9.62 -13.55
CA HIS A 120 12.47 9.21 -13.55
C HIS A 120 12.07 8.66 -14.91
N ALA A 121 10.98 7.89 -14.95
CA ALA A 121 10.28 7.59 -16.20
C ALA A 121 9.36 8.77 -16.55
N PRO A 122 9.54 9.42 -17.72
CA PRO A 122 8.71 10.56 -18.13
C PRO A 122 7.22 10.23 -18.14
N GLU A 123 6.86 9.02 -18.56
CA GLU A 123 5.47 8.55 -18.63
C GLU A 123 4.83 8.45 -17.26
N SER A 124 5.58 7.99 -16.25
CA SER A 124 5.10 7.92 -14.86
C SER A 124 4.89 9.31 -14.28
N ILE A 125 5.77 10.27 -14.57
CA ILE A 125 5.59 11.66 -14.12
C ILE A 125 4.40 12.34 -14.82
N ALA A 126 4.21 12.09 -16.12
CA ALA A 126 3.05 12.58 -16.84
C ALA A 126 1.75 12.02 -16.25
N LEU A 127 1.73 10.72 -15.94
CA LEU A 127 0.60 10.06 -15.30
C LEU A 127 0.28 10.66 -13.93
N LEU A 128 1.26 10.79 -13.05
CA LEU A 128 1.07 11.36 -11.70
C LEU A 128 0.53 12.79 -11.77
N ARG A 129 1.05 13.63 -12.68
CA ARG A 129 0.54 14.99 -12.90
C ARG A 129 -0.90 14.98 -13.39
N ALA A 130 -1.23 14.11 -14.34
CA ALA A 130 -2.60 13.96 -14.84
C ALA A 130 -3.58 13.50 -13.74
N LYS A 131 -3.06 12.83 -12.71
CA LYS A 131 -3.81 12.37 -11.53
C LYS A 131 -3.81 13.33 -10.34
N GLY A 132 -3.32 14.55 -10.57
CA GLY A 132 -3.42 15.66 -9.62
C GLY A 132 -2.24 15.76 -8.65
N VAL A 133 -1.16 15.02 -8.84
CA VAL A 133 0.04 15.15 -8.02
C VAL A 133 0.78 16.44 -8.38
N ASP A 134 0.70 17.44 -7.50
CA ASP A 134 1.51 18.66 -7.60
C ASP A 134 2.92 18.42 -7.07
N LEU A 135 3.82 18.00 -7.96
CA LEU A 135 5.21 17.71 -7.64
C LEU A 135 5.99 18.92 -7.08
N ARG A 136 5.57 20.16 -7.39
CA ARG A 136 6.19 21.35 -6.82
C ARG A 136 5.81 21.48 -5.36
N ARG A 137 4.50 21.38 -5.06
CA ARG A 137 3.99 21.38 -3.70
C ARG A 137 4.55 20.22 -2.88
N THR A 138 4.60 19.01 -3.44
CA THR A 138 5.24 17.83 -2.83
C THR A 138 6.65 18.14 -2.35
N ARG A 139 7.46 18.81 -3.18
CA ARG A 139 8.82 19.20 -2.79
C ARG A 139 8.88 20.30 -1.73
N GLU A 140 7.97 21.27 -1.77
CA GLU A 140 7.96 22.45 -0.90
C GLU A 140 7.37 22.14 0.49
N GLU A 141 6.31 21.34 0.54
CA GLU A 141 5.50 21.08 1.75
C GLU A 141 5.58 19.63 2.25
N GLY A 142 6.16 18.73 1.45
CA GLY A 142 6.21 17.30 1.75
C GLY A 142 7.04 16.93 2.98
N LEU A 143 6.81 15.72 3.42
CA LEU A 143 7.49 15.04 4.51
C LEU A 143 8.92 14.69 4.12
N ASP A 144 9.82 14.75 5.10
CA ASP A 144 11.15 14.16 5.00
C ASP A 144 11.05 12.66 5.32
N ALA A 145 11.34 11.80 4.36
CA ALA A 145 11.33 10.35 4.48
C ALA A 145 12.29 9.85 5.57
N ALA A 146 13.42 10.54 5.79
CA ALA A 146 14.36 10.22 6.86
C ALA A 146 13.76 10.47 8.26
N GLN A 147 12.89 11.47 8.38
CA GLN A 147 12.15 11.75 9.62
C GLN A 147 10.95 10.81 9.78
N PHE A 148 10.27 10.47 8.69
CA PHE A 148 9.13 9.56 8.70
C PHE A 148 9.51 8.11 9.02
N GLY A 149 10.63 7.61 8.49
CA GLY A 149 11.09 6.22 8.66
C GLY A 149 11.12 5.71 10.12
N PRO A 150 11.77 6.43 11.07
CA PRO A 150 11.71 6.10 12.49
C PRO A 150 10.30 6.09 13.10
N ARG A 151 9.40 6.96 12.63
CA ARG A 151 7.99 7.02 13.06
C ARG A 151 7.20 5.83 12.55
N LEU A 152 7.38 5.46 11.28
CA LEU A 152 6.79 4.25 10.71
C LEU A 152 7.22 2.98 11.48
N ARG A 153 8.50 2.86 11.85
CA ARG A 153 8.98 1.78 12.72
C ARG A 153 8.29 1.77 14.08
N LYS A 154 8.04 2.95 14.66
CA LYS A 154 7.28 3.07 15.93
C LYS A 154 5.84 2.60 15.76
N LEU A 155 5.16 2.97 14.67
CA LEU A 155 3.80 2.51 14.36
C LEU A 155 3.72 0.99 14.19
N LEU A 156 4.65 0.37 13.46
CA LEU A 156 4.71 -1.10 13.31
C LEU A 156 4.89 -1.82 14.65
N ARG A 157 5.77 -1.29 15.53
CA ARG A 157 5.92 -1.80 16.90
C ARG A 157 4.64 -1.63 17.71
N ALA A 158 3.94 -0.49 17.56
CA ALA A 158 2.68 -0.20 18.24
C ALA A 158 1.48 -1.01 17.73
N GLY A 159 1.60 -1.71 16.60
CA GLY A 159 0.58 -2.65 16.13
C GLY A 159 0.07 -2.41 14.71
N LEU A 160 0.60 -1.43 13.99
CA LEU A 160 0.28 -1.22 12.57
C LEU A 160 0.56 -2.50 11.78
N GLY A 161 -0.46 -3.00 11.07
CA GLY A 161 -0.38 -4.24 10.29
C GLY A 161 -0.12 -5.51 11.11
N ALA A 162 -0.20 -5.48 12.45
CA ALA A 162 0.08 -6.64 13.28
C ALA A 162 -0.88 -7.82 13.05
N ALA A 163 -2.11 -7.54 12.63
CA ALA A 163 -3.09 -8.56 12.24
C ALA A 163 -3.07 -8.86 10.73
N GLY A 164 -2.41 -8.03 9.93
CA GLY A 164 -2.27 -8.17 8.49
C GLY A 164 -1.80 -6.89 7.83
N LEU A 165 -0.66 -6.92 7.15
CA LEU A 165 -0.21 -5.88 6.23
C LEU A 165 -0.54 -6.33 4.81
N VAL A 166 -1.22 -5.50 4.04
CA VAL A 166 -1.80 -5.86 2.74
C VAL A 166 -1.27 -4.95 1.66
N THR A 167 -0.95 -5.53 0.51
CA THR A 167 -0.44 -4.84 -0.69
C THR A 167 -1.10 -5.42 -1.94
N PHE A 168 -0.97 -4.77 -3.07
CA PHE A 168 -1.32 -5.33 -4.38
C PHE A 168 -0.11 -5.27 -5.31
N SER A 169 0.41 -6.42 -5.73
CA SER A 169 1.66 -6.45 -6.51
C SER A 169 2.84 -5.77 -5.79
N GLY A 170 2.93 -6.00 -4.48
CA GLY A 170 3.53 -5.08 -3.51
C GLY A 170 5.05 -5.08 -3.38
N ALA A 171 5.78 -5.65 -4.33
CA ALA A 171 7.25 -5.77 -4.24
C ALA A 171 7.93 -4.41 -4.03
N TYR A 172 7.54 -3.42 -4.83
CA TYR A 172 8.07 -2.06 -4.76
C TYR A 172 7.60 -1.34 -3.50
N ASP A 173 6.32 -1.47 -3.13
CA ASP A 173 5.77 -0.85 -1.90
C ASP A 173 6.55 -1.31 -0.67
N VAL A 174 6.71 -2.62 -0.50
CA VAL A 174 7.46 -3.23 0.60
C VAL A 174 8.92 -2.78 0.59
N ALA A 175 9.54 -2.74 -0.59
CA ALA A 175 10.93 -2.30 -0.71
C ALA A 175 11.12 -0.83 -0.32
N TYR A 176 10.20 0.06 -0.71
CA TYR A 176 10.23 1.46 -0.29
C TYR A 176 9.96 1.62 1.22
N LEU A 177 9.00 0.87 1.78
CA LEU A 177 8.77 0.87 3.24
C LEU A 177 10.03 0.44 4.01
N VAL A 178 10.70 -0.63 3.56
CA VAL A 178 11.98 -1.09 4.15
C VAL A 178 13.06 -0.03 4.02
N LYS A 179 13.25 0.54 2.83
CA LYS A 179 14.23 1.61 2.58
C LYS A 179 14.00 2.81 3.50
N MET A 180 12.78 3.30 3.61
CA MET A 180 12.44 4.43 4.49
C MET A 180 12.72 4.11 5.95
N MET A 181 12.31 2.93 6.42
CA MET A 181 12.48 2.55 7.82
C MET A 181 13.95 2.37 8.23
N LEU A 182 14.80 1.88 7.33
CA LEU A 182 16.24 1.70 7.57
C LEU A 182 17.05 2.97 7.33
N GLY A 183 16.45 3.96 6.66
CA GLY A 183 16.91 5.35 6.65
C GLY A 183 17.76 5.71 5.43
N THR A 184 18.20 6.96 5.42
CA THR A 184 19.01 7.54 4.34
C THR A 184 20.30 6.78 4.12
N GLY A 185 20.58 6.46 2.85
CA GLY A 185 21.77 5.70 2.46
C GLY A 185 21.59 4.19 2.51
N TYR A 186 20.48 3.67 3.06
CA TYR A 186 20.20 2.25 2.98
C TYR A 186 20.06 1.79 1.53
N ARG A 187 20.71 0.68 1.22
CA ARG A 187 20.64 -0.02 -0.06
C ARG A 187 20.03 -1.38 0.18
N LEU A 188 19.11 -1.81 -0.68
CA LEU A 188 18.48 -3.13 -0.54
C LEU A 188 19.52 -4.25 -0.61
N PRO A 189 19.34 -5.40 0.05
CA PRO A 189 20.30 -6.50 -0.04
C PRO A 189 20.49 -7.00 -1.48
N ALA A 190 21.70 -7.45 -1.83
CA ALA A 190 22.01 -7.87 -3.19
C ALA A 190 21.28 -9.16 -3.59
N SER A 191 21.11 -10.11 -2.67
CA SER A 191 20.39 -11.35 -2.94
C SER A 191 18.92 -11.27 -2.55
N PRO A 192 18.03 -11.96 -3.30
CA PRO A 192 16.61 -12.08 -2.95
C PRO A 192 16.39 -12.63 -1.55
N GLU A 193 17.16 -13.63 -1.13
CA GLU A 193 17.00 -14.34 0.16
C GLU A 193 17.33 -13.41 1.33
N ALA A 194 18.38 -12.60 1.19
CA ALA A 194 18.76 -11.62 2.21
C ALA A 194 17.69 -10.53 2.32
N PHE A 195 17.15 -10.06 1.20
CA PHE A 195 16.05 -9.08 1.21
C PHE A 195 14.78 -9.66 1.84
N GLN A 196 14.41 -10.89 1.50
CA GLN A 196 13.31 -11.59 2.15
C GLN A 196 13.53 -11.74 3.66
N GLY A 197 14.76 -11.98 4.11
CA GLY A 197 15.12 -11.99 5.53
C GLY A 197 14.83 -10.64 6.22
N VAL A 198 15.22 -9.53 5.58
CA VAL A 198 14.94 -8.17 6.07
C VAL A 198 13.43 -7.92 6.14
N VAL A 199 12.69 -8.24 5.07
CA VAL A 199 11.23 -8.07 5.03
C VAL A 199 10.56 -8.85 6.17
N ARG A 200 10.94 -10.12 6.37
CA ARG A 200 10.40 -10.96 7.47
C ARG A 200 10.71 -10.37 8.85
N ALA A 201 11.91 -9.83 9.05
CA ALA A 201 12.31 -9.22 10.31
C ALA A 201 11.54 -7.92 10.61
N MET A 202 11.23 -7.12 9.58
CA MET A 202 10.63 -5.80 9.76
C MET A 202 9.10 -5.79 9.72
N LEU A 203 8.51 -6.52 8.77
CA LEU A 203 7.07 -6.45 8.46
C LEU A 203 6.28 -7.65 9.01
N ARG A 204 6.95 -8.57 9.74
CA ARG A 204 6.37 -9.78 10.35
C ARG A 204 5.86 -10.79 9.28
N LYS A 205 5.17 -11.84 9.73
CA LYS A 205 4.72 -12.97 8.87
C LYS A 205 3.38 -12.74 8.15
N ARG A 206 2.52 -11.84 8.65
CA ARG A 206 1.17 -11.61 8.10
C ARG A 206 1.18 -10.51 7.03
N LEU A 207 1.95 -10.73 5.97
CA LEU A 207 2.02 -9.87 4.80
C LEU A 207 1.24 -10.52 3.65
N TYR A 208 0.27 -9.83 3.07
CA TYR A 208 -0.61 -10.38 2.04
C TYR A 208 -0.46 -9.57 0.74
N ASP A 209 -0.22 -10.27 -0.36
CA ASP A 209 -0.29 -9.68 -1.70
C ASP A 209 -1.59 -10.12 -2.38
N VAL A 210 -2.51 -9.17 -2.52
CA VAL A 210 -3.85 -9.38 -3.08
C VAL A 210 -3.78 -9.94 -4.50
N LYS A 211 -2.78 -9.56 -5.29
CA LYS A 211 -2.61 -10.05 -6.66
C LYS A 211 -2.22 -11.53 -6.67
N GLU A 212 -1.37 -11.94 -5.74
CA GLU A 212 -0.99 -13.34 -5.60
C GLU A 212 -2.13 -14.19 -5.01
N MET A 213 -2.89 -13.65 -4.04
CA MET A 213 -4.12 -14.28 -3.55
C MET A 213 -5.11 -14.50 -4.70
N ALA A 214 -5.40 -13.47 -5.49
CA ALA A 214 -6.28 -13.56 -6.66
C ALA A 214 -5.79 -14.59 -7.68
N ARG A 215 -4.48 -14.69 -7.93
CA ARG A 215 -3.89 -15.68 -8.83
C ARG A 215 -4.14 -17.11 -8.35
N ARG A 216 -4.06 -17.37 -7.05
CA ARG A 216 -4.31 -18.70 -6.45
C ARG A 216 -5.79 -19.04 -6.42
N CYS A 217 -6.66 -18.08 -6.16
CA CYS A 217 -8.11 -18.27 -6.12
C CYS A 217 -8.77 -18.33 -7.50
N GLY A 218 -8.10 -17.85 -8.56
CA GLY A 218 -8.66 -17.76 -9.92
C GLY A 218 -9.07 -19.09 -10.55
N SER A 219 -8.63 -20.23 -10.00
CA SER A 219 -9.08 -21.56 -10.44
C SER A 219 -10.48 -21.92 -9.91
N ALA A 220 -10.91 -21.32 -8.79
CA ALA A 220 -12.17 -21.64 -8.11
C ALA A 220 -13.27 -20.58 -8.32
N GLY A 221 -12.91 -19.34 -8.70
CA GLY A 221 -13.84 -18.20 -8.80
C GLY A 221 -13.88 -17.49 -10.16
N GLY A 222 -13.29 -18.07 -11.21
CA GLY A 222 -13.13 -17.42 -12.52
C GLY A 222 -11.84 -16.61 -12.63
N ASP A 223 -11.54 -16.07 -13.82
CA ASP A 223 -10.29 -15.35 -14.07
C ASP A 223 -10.22 -14.03 -13.31
N LEU A 224 -9.52 -14.01 -12.17
CA LEU A 224 -9.25 -12.83 -11.34
C LEU A 224 -7.94 -12.12 -11.69
N ARG A 225 -7.28 -12.44 -12.82
CA ARG A 225 -6.02 -11.79 -13.21
C ARG A 225 -6.26 -10.37 -13.73
N GLY A 226 -5.33 -9.46 -13.46
CA GLY A 226 -5.41 -8.08 -13.94
C GLY A 226 -4.61 -7.09 -13.07
N GLY A 227 -4.77 -5.80 -13.37
CA GLY A 227 -4.43 -4.70 -12.46
C GLY A 227 -5.49 -4.52 -11.37
N LEU A 228 -5.24 -3.62 -10.41
CA LEU A 228 -6.08 -3.44 -9.22
C LEU A 228 -7.52 -3.08 -9.58
N ASP A 229 -7.75 -2.09 -10.44
CA ASP A 229 -9.11 -1.71 -10.88
C ASP A 229 -9.83 -2.84 -11.63
N SER A 230 -9.10 -3.61 -12.45
CA SER A 230 -9.70 -4.75 -13.15
C SER A 230 -10.10 -5.86 -12.18
N LEU A 231 -9.26 -6.16 -11.18
CA LEU A 231 -9.60 -7.11 -10.13
C LEU A 231 -10.79 -6.61 -9.32
N ALA A 232 -10.80 -5.34 -8.90
CA ALA A 232 -11.88 -4.75 -8.12
C ALA A 232 -13.22 -4.81 -8.89
N ALA A 233 -13.20 -4.50 -10.20
CA ALA A 233 -14.38 -4.63 -11.06
C ALA A 233 -14.90 -6.08 -11.11
N LYS A 234 -14.01 -7.07 -11.28
CA LYS A 234 -14.37 -8.51 -11.26
C LYS A 234 -14.91 -8.96 -9.91
N LEU A 235 -14.45 -8.35 -8.82
CA LEU A 235 -14.93 -8.58 -7.47
C LEU A 235 -16.23 -7.80 -7.17
N GLY A 236 -16.68 -6.88 -8.03
CA GLY A 236 -17.83 -6.02 -7.75
C GLY A 236 -17.56 -4.97 -6.66
N VAL A 237 -16.29 -4.61 -6.46
CA VAL A 237 -15.83 -3.63 -5.46
C VAL A 237 -15.57 -2.29 -6.17
N PRO A 238 -16.46 -1.29 -6.03
CA PRO A 238 -16.25 0.02 -6.65
C PRO A 238 -15.23 0.84 -5.87
N ARG A 239 -14.46 1.68 -6.58
CA ARG A 239 -13.57 2.68 -5.98
C ARG A 239 -14.40 3.71 -5.21
N ALA A 240 -14.26 3.73 -3.89
CA ALA A 240 -15.12 4.54 -3.01
C ALA A 240 -14.72 6.02 -2.92
N VAL A 241 -13.47 6.37 -3.25
CA VAL A 241 -12.92 7.73 -3.15
C VAL A 241 -11.74 7.88 -4.10
N GLY A 242 -11.49 9.08 -4.61
CA GLY A 242 -10.33 9.38 -5.46
C GLY A 242 -10.35 8.63 -6.79
N GLU A 243 -9.19 8.59 -7.45
CA GLU A 243 -8.98 7.93 -8.74
C GLU A 243 -7.85 6.88 -8.66
N ALA A 244 -7.74 6.06 -9.70
CA ALA A 244 -6.57 5.19 -9.88
C ALA A 244 -5.29 6.01 -10.03
N HIS A 245 -4.19 5.48 -9.47
CA HIS A 245 -2.89 6.14 -9.32
C HIS A 245 -2.89 7.31 -8.34
N GLN A 246 -3.61 7.14 -7.23
CA GLN A 246 -3.55 7.99 -6.06
C GLN A 246 -3.38 7.07 -4.86
N ALA A 247 -2.23 7.15 -4.20
CA ALA A 247 -1.82 6.15 -3.20
C ALA A 247 -2.88 5.94 -2.11
N GLY A 248 -3.50 7.02 -1.61
CA GLY A 248 -4.58 6.92 -0.63
C GLY A 248 -5.78 6.11 -1.14
N SER A 249 -6.21 6.40 -2.37
CA SER A 249 -7.32 5.72 -3.03
C SER A 249 -7.01 4.25 -3.38
N ASP A 250 -5.78 3.96 -3.82
CA ASP A 250 -5.35 2.61 -4.19
C ASP A 250 -5.10 1.71 -2.98
N SER A 251 -4.59 2.26 -1.86
CA SER A 251 -4.57 1.54 -0.58
C SER A 251 -5.99 1.20 -0.09
N LEU A 252 -6.92 2.14 -0.34
CA LEU A 252 -8.37 2.00 -0.41
C LEU A 252 -8.82 0.67 -1.01
N LEU A 253 -8.69 0.65 -2.32
CA LEU A 253 -9.20 -0.41 -3.17
C LEU A 253 -8.49 -1.73 -2.90
N THR A 254 -7.21 -1.69 -2.54
CA THR A 254 -6.42 -2.84 -2.09
C THR A 254 -7.02 -3.47 -0.83
N CYS A 255 -7.37 -2.66 0.18
CA CYS A 255 -8.05 -3.14 1.38
C CYS A 255 -9.37 -3.83 1.04
N GLN A 256 -10.20 -3.19 0.23
CA GLN A 256 -11.53 -3.70 -0.09
C GLN A 256 -11.47 -4.99 -0.92
N ALA A 257 -10.56 -5.06 -1.90
CA ALA A 257 -10.32 -6.27 -2.68
C ALA A 257 -9.79 -7.42 -1.80
N PHE A 258 -8.92 -7.13 -0.83
CA PHE A 258 -8.44 -8.13 0.13
C PHE A 258 -9.58 -8.72 0.96
N ILE A 259 -10.46 -7.88 1.51
CA ILE A 259 -11.60 -8.33 2.31
C ILE A 259 -12.52 -9.21 1.46
N GLU A 260 -12.84 -8.79 0.23
CA GLU A 260 -13.70 -9.56 -0.66
C GLU A 260 -13.10 -10.92 -1.02
N ILE A 261 -11.80 -10.98 -1.32
CA ILE A 261 -11.10 -12.24 -1.59
C ILE A 261 -11.10 -13.13 -0.34
N LYS A 262 -10.78 -12.55 0.82
CA LYS A 262 -10.76 -13.28 2.09
C LYS A 262 -12.12 -13.90 2.38
N GLU A 263 -13.21 -13.15 2.20
CA GLU A 263 -14.56 -13.62 2.47
C GLU A 263 -15.02 -14.70 1.47
N ARG A 264 -14.76 -14.50 0.17
CA ARG A 264 -15.20 -15.44 -0.88
C ARG A 264 -14.44 -16.76 -0.91
N PHE A 265 -13.12 -16.70 -0.70
CA PHE A 265 -12.25 -17.84 -0.99
C PHE A 265 -11.63 -18.47 0.24
N PHE A 266 -11.57 -17.74 1.35
CA PHE A 266 -10.95 -18.23 2.57
C PHE A 266 -11.95 -18.32 3.73
N ALA A 267 -13.23 -17.92 3.57
CA ALA A 267 -14.36 -18.18 4.48
C ALA A 267 -14.10 -18.07 6.02
N ASN A 268 -13.12 -17.26 6.45
CA ASN A 268 -12.57 -17.20 7.82
C ASN A 268 -11.82 -18.47 8.30
N ASP A 269 -11.40 -19.34 7.40
CA ASP A 269 -10.33 -20.32 7.62
C ASP A 269 -8.98 -19.59 7.73
N ASP A 270 -8.63 -19.27 8.97
CA ASP A 270 -7.38 -18.60 9.29
C ASP A 270 -6.15 -19.46 8.94
N ASP A 271 -6.28 -20.79 8.88
CA ASP A 271 -5.18 -21.71 8.51
C ASP A 271 -4.94 -21.65 7.00
N GLU A 272 -6.00 -21.68 6.20
CA GLU A 272 -5.89 -21.50 4.74
C GLU A 272 -5.36 -20.10 4.41
N LEU A 273 -5.86 -19.06 5.07
CA LEU A 273 -5.34 -17.69 4.92
C LEU A 273 -3.87 -17.58 5.33
N ALA A 274 -3.41 -18.36 6.31
CA ALA A 274 -1.99 -18.39 6.69
C ALA A 274 -1.09 -18.98 5.60
N THR A 275 -1.61 -19.82 4.69
CA THR A 275 -0.82 -20.42 3.59
C THR A 275 -0.43 -19.42 2.50
N VAL A 276 -1.16 -18.31 2.40
CA VAL A 276 -0.87 -17.20 1.49
C VAL A 276 -0.16 -16.03 2.19
N ALA A 277 -0.02 -16.09 3.52
CA ALA A 277 0.71 -15.08 4.28
C ALA A 277 2.22 -15.16 4.00
N GLY A 278 2.83 -14.00 3.81
CA GLY A 278 4.24 -13.85 3.46
C GLY A 278 4.56 -14.20 2.00
N VAL A 279 3.55 -14.53 1.18
CA VAL A 279 3.69 -14.78 -0.26
C VAL A 279 3.46 -13.47 -1.01
N VAL A 280 4.54 -12.86 -1.49
CA VAL A 280 4.55 -11.60 -2.23
C VAL A 280 5.29 -11.80 -3.54
N ALA A 281 4.61 -11.48 -4.64
CA ALA A 281 5.19 -11.61 -5.98
C ALA A 281 6.42 -10.70 -6.09
N GLY A 282 7.55 -11.23 -6.55
CA GLY A 282 8.80 -10.49 -6.64
C GLY A 282 9.55 -10.30 -5.31
N ILE A 283 9.15 -10.98 -4.24
CA ILE A 283 9.92 -11.06 -2.98
C ILE A 283 10.06 -12.52 -2.52
N THR A 284 8.95 -13.24 -2.45
CA THR A 284 8.90 -14.61 -1.92
C THR A 284 8.24 -15.60 -2.88
N ALA A 285 7.44 -15.11 -3.83
CA ALA A 285 6.98 -15.84 -5.00
C ALA A 285 7.62 -15.25 -6.25
N TRP A 286 8.22 -16.10 -7.10
CA TRP A 286 8.97 -15.70 -8.29
C TRP A 286 8.45 -16.40 -9.53
#